data_AF-A0A918WL72-F1
#
_entry.id   AF-A0A918WL72-F1
#
_cell.length_a   1.000
_cell.length_b   1.000
_cell.length_c   1.000
_cell.angle_alpha   90.00
_cell.angle_beta   90.00
_cell.angle_gamma   90.00
#
_symmetry.space_group_name_H-M   'P 1'
#
loop_
_entity.id
_entity.type
_entity.pdbx_description
1 polymer ?
#
loop_
_entity_poly.entity_id
_entity_poly.type
_entity_poly.pdbx_seq_one_letter_code
_entity_poly.pdbx_strand_id
1 'polypeptide(L)'
;MQEGNGMAKITFSRRGGLSYDGFKGYLELLRDKVETQIHWPVIDIDAVAAQDHSRLAALQIADCGVSAIAAALEPDIYGNVEHSYLHEIAGNIYHKGGNYLSYGLKTLPPLDQAGLSQSQAFGFQRFR
;
A
#
# COMPACT_ATOMS: atom_id res chain seq x y z
N MET A 1 -4.19 25.56 -3.62
CA MET A 1 -4.36 24.23 -4.25
C MET A 1 -5.72 24.23 -4.91
N GLN A 2 -5.83 23.76 -6.15
CA GLN A 2 -7.13 23.66 -6.82
C GLN A 2 -7.94 22.58 -6.09
N GLU A 3 -9.15 22.88 -5.65
CA GLU A 3 -10.02 21.90 -5.00
C GLU A 3 -10.30 20.76 -5.97
N GLY A 4 -10.02 19.53 -5.55
CA GLY A 4 -10.35 18.34 -6.32
C GLY A 4 -11.85 18.11 -6.35
N ASN A 5 -12.35 17.40 -7.36
CA ASN A 5 -13.77 17.05 -7.52
C ASN A 5 -14.23 15.91 -6.59
N GLY A 6 -13.44 15.56 -5.57
CA GLY A 6 -13.73 14.46 -4.64
C GLY A 6 -13.58 13.05 -5.22
N MET A 7 -13.20 12.91 -6.50
CA MET A 7 -13.04 11.60 -7.15
C MET A 7 -11.66 11.01 -6.91
N ALA A 8 -11.61 9.71 -6.64
CA ALA A 8 -10.38 8.94 -6.54
C ALA A 8 -9.96 8.42 -7.93
N LYS A 9 -8.82 8.91 -8.42
CA LYS A 9 -8.19 8.35 -9.62
C LYS A 9 -7.21 7.25 -9.22
N ILE A 10 -7.58 6.01 -9.52
CA ILE A 10 -6.73 4.85 -9.24
C ILE A 10 -5.80 4.60 -10.44
N THR A 11 -4.49 4.74 -10.23
CA THR A 11 -3.47 4.50 -11.25
C THR A 11 -2.43 3.52 -10.72
N PHE A 12 -2.14 2.46 -11.47
CA PHE A 12 -1.11 1.48 -11.12
C PHE A 12 0.13 1.60 -12.00
N SER A 13 1.27 1.22 -11.43
CA SER A 13 2.45 0.89 -12.22
C SER A 13 2.24 -0.46 -12.90
N ARG A 14 2.58 -0.57 -14.19
CA ARG A 14 2.62 -1.88 -14.86
C ARG A 14 3.69 -2.76 -14.21
N ARG A 15 3.29 -3.90 -13.66
CA ARG A 15 4.19 -4.97 -13.20
C ARG A 15 3.79 -6.28 -13.90
N GLY A 16 4.76 -7.10 -14.26
CA GLY A 16 4.50 -8.38 -14.90
C GLY A 16 3.60 -9.26 -14.03
N GLY A 17 2.51 -9.78 -14.60
CA GLY A 17 1.59 -10.71 -13.93
C GLY A 17 0.28 -10.10 -13.38
N LEU A 18 0.10 -8.78 -13.40
CA LEU A 18 -1.19 -8.17 -13.00
C LEU A 18 -2.12 -8.04 -14.22
N SER A 19 -3.27 -8.72 -14.18
CA SER A 19 -4.35 -8.53 -15.16
C SER A 19 -5.21 -7.33 -14.78
N TYR A 20 -5.28 -6.32 -15.64
CA TYR A 20 -6.11 -5.13 -15.42
C TYR A 20 -7.60 -5.46 -15.41
N ASP A 21 -8.02 -6.32 -16.34
CA ASP A 21 -9.40 -6.80 -16.40
C ASP A 21 -9.73 -7.62 -15.16
N GLY A 22 -8.77 -8.43 -14.68
CA GLY A 22 -8.91 -9.17 -13.42
C GLY A 22 -9.05 -8.25 -12.22
N PHE A 23 -8.29 -7.15 -12.17
CA PHE A 23 -8.39 -6.17 -11.10
C PHE A 23 -9.71 -5.38 -11.15
N LYS A 24 -10.15 -4.95 -12.33
CA LYS A 24 -11.47 -4.32 -12.50
C LYS A 24 -12.59 -5.26 -12.06
N GLY A 25 -12.56 -6.52 -12.50
CA GLY A 25 -13.52 -7.54 -12.07
C GLY A 25 -13.48 -7.80 -10.56
N TYR A 26 -12.31 -7.69 -9.92
CA TYR A 26 -12.21 -7.75 -8.47
C TYR A 26 -12.86 -6.54 -7.77
N LEU A 27 -12.69 -5.33 -8.30
CA LEU A 27 -13.37 -4.14 -7.76
C LEU A 27 -14.89 -4.24 -7.91
N GLU A 28 -15.38 -4.76 -9.03
CA GLU A 28 -16.81 -5.03 -9.23
C GLU A 28 -17.33 -6.06 -8.23
N LEU A 29 -16.59 -7.16 -8.02
CA LEU A 29 -16.92 -8.15 -7.01
C LEU A 29 -16.98 -7.53 -5.60
N LEU A 30 -16.04 -6.64 -5.26
CA LEU A 30 -16.06 -5.94 -3.97
C LEU A 30 -17.24 -4.98 -3.86
N ARG A 31 -17.61 -4.30 -4.94
CA ARG A 31 -18.76 -3.38 -4.98
C ARG A 31 -20.07 -4.08 -4.70
N ASP A 32 -20.21 -5.28 -5.24
CA ASP A 32 -21.45 -6.04 -5.15
C ASP A 32 -21.56 -6.84 -3.82
N LYS A 33 -20.48 -6.87 -3.02
CA LYS A 33 -20.47 -7.48 -1.68
C LYS A 33 -20.95 -6.52 -0.60
N VAL A 34 -22.00 -6.93 0.11
CA VAL A 34 -22.63 -6.16 1.22
C VAL A 34 -21.67 -5.89 2.38
N GLU A 35 -20.69 -6.77 2.60
CA GLU A 35 -19.72 -6.64 3.70
C GLU A 35 -18.63 -5.59 3.43
N THR A 36 -18.52 -5.09 2.19
CA THR A 36 -17.51 -4.11 1.81
C THR A 36 -17.91 -2.70 2.25
N GLN A 37 -17.04 -2.03 3.01
CA GLN A 37 -17.28 -0.67 3.53
C GLN A 37 -16.68 0.44 2.65
N ILE A 38 -16.49 0.19 1.35
CA ILE A 38 -15.93 1.17 0.41
C ILE A 38 -17.01 2.16 0.00
N HIS A 39 -16.70 3.45 0.02
CA HIS A 39 -17.58 4.48 -0.53
C HIS A 39 -17.44 4.53 -2.06
N TRP A 40 -18.21 3.69 -2.77
CA TRP A 40 -18.14 3.54 -4.22
C TRP A 40 -18.44 4.77 -5.08
N PRO A 41 -19.29 5.74 -4.68
CA PRO A 41 -19.61 6.90 -5.53
C PRO A 41 -18.41 7.76 -5.94
N VAL A 42 -17.26 7.64 -5.25
CA VAL A 42 -16.04 8.40 -5.58
C VAL A 42 -15.03 7.61 -6.41
N ILE A 43 -15.33 6.37 -6.78
CA ILE A 43 -14.44 5.49 -7.53
C ILE A 43 -15.06 5.19 -8.89
N ASP A 44 -14.37 5.64 -9.95
CA ASP A 44 -14.65 5.23 -11.32
C ASP A 44 -13.78 4.01 -11.67
N ILE A 45 -14.39 2.82 -11.66
CA ILE A 45 -13.72 1.55 -11.97
C ILE A 45 -13.26 1.53 -13.44
N ASP A 46 -14.00 2.16 -14.35
CA ASP A 46 -13.67 2.19 -15.77
C ASP A 46 -12.44 3.06 -16.03
N ALA A 47 -12.27 4.13 -15.24
CA ALA A 47 -11.09 5.00 -15.27
C ALA A 47 -9.83 4.39 -14.65
N VAL A 48 -9.88 3.19 -14.05
CA VAL A 48 -8.69 2.49 -13.57
C VAL A 48 -7.74 2.24 -14.73
N ALA A 49 -6.53 2.79 -14.63
CA ALA A 49 -5.54 2.75 -15.69
C ALA A 49 -4.18 2.29 -15.14
N ALA A 50 -3.37 1.72 -16.05
CA ALA A 50 -2.01 1.35 -15.74
C ALA A 50 -1.01 2.03 -16.67
N GLN A 51 0.01 2.61 -16.06
CA GLN A 51 1.02 3.41 -16.72
C GLN A 51 2.40 2.83 -16.42
N ASP A 52 3.33 2.98 -17.36
CA ASP A 52 4.71 2.60 -17.11
C ASP A 52 5.30 3.56 -16.06
N HIS A 53 5.95 3.02 -15.03
CA HIS A 53 6.52 3.81 -13.92
C HIS A 53 7.52 4.87 -14.38
N SER A 54 8.13 4.72 -15.56
CA SER A 54 9.06 5.67 -16.16
C SER A 54 8.41 6.99 -16.61
N ARG A 55 7.08 7.06 -16.67
CA ARG A 55 6.35 8.22 -17.19
C ARG A 55 5.68 9.11 -16.14
N LEU A 56 5.60 8.68 -14.87
CA LEU A 56 4.93 9.44 -13.81
C LEU A 56 5.77 9.51 -12.53
N ALA A 57 6.22 10.71 -12.17
CA ALA A 57 6.97 10.97 -10.94
C ALA A 57 6.25 10.44 -9.67
N ALA A 58 4.92 10.52 -9.64
CA ALA A 58 4.13 9.99 -8.54
C ALA A 58 4.26 8.46 -8.37
N LEU A 59 4.39 7.70 -9.48
CA LEU A 59 4.61 6.26 -9.42
C LEU A 59 6.01 5.91 -8.92
N GLN A 60 7.00 6.75 -9.22
CA GLN A 60 8.36 6.58 -8.67
C GLN A 60 8.39 6.83 -7.17
N ILE A 61 7.69 7.87 -6.69
CA ILE A 61 7.56 8.13 -5.24
C ILE A 61 6.87 6.96 -4.54
N ALA A 62 5.78 6.44 -5.13
CA ALA A 62 5.11 5.26 -4.60
C ALA A 62 6.05 4.04 -4.55
N ASP A 63 6.84 3.83 -5.59
CA ASP A 63 7.83 2.75 -5.64
C ASP A 63 8.91 2.91 -4.56
N CYS A 64 9.46 4.11 -4.37
CA CYS A 64 10.40 4.40 -3.28
C CYS A 64 9.79 4.09 -1.90
N GLY A 65 8.53 4.47 -1.67
CA GLY A 65 7.82 4.16 -0.43
C GLY A 65 7.68 2.66 -0.19
N VAL A 66 7.26 1.91 -1.22
CA VAL A 66 7.14 0.45 -1.14
C VAL A 66 8.50 -0.22 -0.93
N SER A 67 9.55 0.22 -1.61
CA SER A 67 10.91 -0.29 -1.42
C SER A 67 11.46 -0.02 -0.02
N ALA A 68 11.20 1.17 0.54
CA ALA A 68 11.56 1.51 1.91
C ALA A 68 10.84 0.61 2.93
N ILE A 69 9.55 0.34 2.72
CA ILE A 69 8.80 -0.64 3.54
C ILE A 69 9.41 -2.03 3.38
N ALA A 70 9.67 -2.50 2.16
CA ALA A 70 10.23 -3.83 1.91
C ALA A 70 11.59 -4.02 2.60
N ALA A 71 12.51 -3.06 2.46
CA ALA A 71 13.83 -3.11 3.10
C ALA A 71 13.77 -3.11 4.63
N ALA A 72 12.70 -2.56 5.23
CA ALA A 72 12.49 -2.61 6.67
C ALA A 72 11.94 -3.96 7.17
N LEU A 73 11.43 -4.81 6.26
CA LEU A 73 10.73 -6.05 6.60
C LEU A 73 11.45 -7.30 6.13
N GLU A 74 11.96 -7.26 4.90
CA GLU A 74 12.62 -8.36 4.23
C GLU A 74 14.11 -8.33 4.60
N PRO A 75 14.63 -9.42 5.21
CA PRO A 75 16.04 -9.49 5.50
C PRO A 75 16.88 -9.44 4.21
N ASP A 76 18.00 -8.72 4.25
CA ASP A 76 19.00 -8.76 3.21
C ASP A 76 19.69 -10.13 3.15
N ILE A 77 20.67 -10.27 2.24
CA ILE A 77 21.45 -11.50 2.08
C ILE A 77 22.22 -11.94 3.34
N TYR A 78 22.37 -11.05 4.33
CA TYR A 78 23.03 -11.28 5.61
C TYR A 78 22.04 -11.44 6.78
N GLY A 79 20.73 -11.34 6.53
CA GLY A 79 19.69 -11.43 7.54
C GLY A 79 19.36 -10.12 8.26
N ASN A 80 19.87 -8.98 7.79
CA ASN A 80 19.62 -7.67 8.38
C ASN A 80 18.39 -7.00 7.76
N VAL A 81 17.69 -6.16 8.53
CA VAL A 81 16.59 -5.31 8.04
C VAL A 81 16.91 -3.84 8.32
N GLU A 82 16.45 -2.94 7.45
CA GLU A 82 16.63 -1.50 7.64
C GLU A 82 15.37 -0.82 8.17
N HIS A 83 15.16 -0.96 9.49
CA HIS A 83 14.00 -0.40 10.17
C HIS A 83 13.95 1.14 10.11
N SER A 84 15.09 1.81 9.91
CA SER A 84 15.21 3.26 9.84
C SER A 84 14.31 3.84 8.74
N TYR A 85 14.29 3.22 7.56
CA TYR A 85 13.49 3.67 6.43
C TYR A 85 11.99 3.72 6.74
N LEU A 86 11.47 2.72 7.45
CA LEU A 86 10.07 2.69 7.83
C LEU A 86 9.72 3.81 8.80
N HIS A 87 10.62 4.12 9.75
CA HIS A 87 10.42 5.23 10.68
C HIS A 87 10.42 6.60 9.99
N GLU A 88 11.33 6.81 9.04
CA GLU A 88 11.44 8.09 8.31
C GLU A 88 10.22 8.36 7.43
N ILE A 89 9.65 7.32 6.80
CA ILE A 89 8.44 7.48 5.96
C ILE A 89 7.14 7.40 6.75
N ALA A 90 7.17 7.16 8.07
CA ALA A 90 5.98 6.94 8.88
C ALA A 90 4.94 8.07 8.72
N GLY A 91 5.39 9.32 8.65
CA GLY A 91 4.52 10.49 8.45
C GLY A 91 3.79 10.54 7.10
N ASN A 92 4.25 9.75 6.12
CA ASN A 92 3.65 9.64 4.79
C ASN A 92 2.71 8.43 4.67
N ILE A 93 2.67 7.55 5.67
CA ILE A 93 1.81 6.37 5.71
C ILE A 93 0.47 6.78 6.32
N TYR A 94 -0.61 6.47 5.61
CA TYR A 94 -1.95 6.75 6.11
C TYR A 94 -2.23 5.99 7.43
N HIS A 95 -2.78 6.70 8.41
CA HIS A 95 -3.17 6.13 9.70
C HIS A 95 -4.50 6.72 10.17
N LYS A 96 -5.26 5.95 10.94
CA LYS A 96 -6.50 6.44 11.59
C LYS A 96 -6.29 6.52 13.09
N GLY A 97 -6.25 7.75 13.64
CA GLY A 97 -6.05 7.97 15.08
C GLY A 97 -4.75 7.37 15.63
N GLY A 98 -3.66 7.46 14.85
CA GLY A 98 -2.36 6.86 15.20
C GLY A 98 -2.23 5.37 14.86
N ASN A 99 -3.32 4.67 14.50
CA ASN A 99 -3.24 3.28 14.08
C ASN A 99 -2.89 3.17 12.59
N TYR A 100 -1.73 2.60 12.30
CA TYR A 100 -1.23 2.34 10.94
C TYR A 100 -1.69 0.98 10.41
N LEU A 101 -1.90 0.01 11.30
CA LEU A 101 -2.21 -1.37 10.93
C LEU A 101 -3.65 -1.49 10.45
N SER A 102 -3.84 -2.29 9.39
CA SER A 102 -5.11 -2.41 8.66
C SER A 102 -5.57 -1.13 7.95
N TYR A 103 -4.76 -0.07 7.99
CA TYR A 103 -4.96 1.18 7.25
C TYR A 103 -3.84 1.34 6.22
N GLY A 104 -2.83 2.17 6.49
CA GLY A 104 -1.71 2.38 5.56
C GLY A 104 -0.75 1.20 5.45
N LEU A 105 -0.72 0.31 6.46
CA LEU A 105 0.07 -0.93 6.44
C LEU A 105 -0.83 -2.14 6.66
N LYS A 106 -0.79 -3.07 5.70
CA LYS A 106 -1.50 -4.34 5.79
C LYS A 106 -0.54 -5.46 5.41
N THR A 107 -0.29 -6.36 6.36
CA THR A 107 0.56 -7.53 6.15
C THR A 107 -0.28 -8.80 5.97
N LEU A 108 0.31 -9.79 5.31
CA LEU A 108 -0.26 -11.12 5.19
C LEU A 108 0.86 -12.14 5.51
N PRO A 109 0.76 -12.89 6.62
CA PRO A 109 -0.30 -12.87 7.65
C PRO A 109 -0.31 -11.56 8.47
N PRO A 110 -1.36 -11.32 9.29
CA PRO A 110 -1.36 -10.24 10.29
C PRO A 110 -0.08 -10.24 11.14
N LEU A 111 0.41 -9.07 11.54
CA LEU A 111 1.73 -8.94 12.20
C LEU A 111 1.88 -9.74 13.49
N ASP A 112 0.79 -9.90 14.25
CA ASP A 112 0.72 -10.72 15.46
C ASP A 112 0.88 -12.23 15.16
N GLN A 113 0.64 -12.64 13.93
CA GLN A 113 0.73 -14.02 13.44
C GLN A 113 1.96 -14.25 12.53
N ALA A 114 2.70 -13.20 12.19
CA ALA A 114 3.77 -13.24 11.19
C ALA A 114 5.09 -13.89 11.65
N GLY A 115 5.18 -14.37 12.89
CA GLY A 115 6.38 -15.07 13.39
C GLY A 115 7.65 -14.22 13.28
N LEU A 116 7.54 -12.90 13.55
CA LEU A 116 8.61 -11.94 13.34
C LEU A 116 9.85 -12.26 14.18
N SER A 117 11.04 -12.07 13.60
CA SER A 117 12.28 -11.98 14.37
C SER A 117 12.27 -10.77 15.31
N GLN A 118 13.17 -10.76 16.32
CA GLN A 118 13.30 -9.60 17.21
C GLN A 118 13.59 -8.29 16.46
N SER A 119 14.45 -8.36 15.43
CA SER A 119 14.80 -7.19 14.61
C SER A 119 13.60 -6.65 13.83
N GLN A 120 12.82 -7.55 13.20
CA GLN A 120 11.59 -7.15 12.50
C GLN A 120 10.54 -6.57 13.47
N ALA A 121 10.38 -7.19 14.64
CA ALA A 121 9.45 -6.70 15.66
C ALA A 121 9.84 -5.30 16.18
N PHE A 122 11.14 -5.00 16.28
CA PHE A 122 11.64 -3.68 16.67
C PHE A 122 11.18 -2.58 15.69
N GLY A 123 11.31 -2.80 14.38
CA GLY A 123 10.91 -1.82 13.35
C GLY A 123 9.42 -1.45 13.40
N PHE A 124 8.57 -2.35 13.89
CA PHE A 124 7.13 -2.11 14.03
C PHE A 124 6.69 -1.45 15.33
N GLN A 125 7.59 -1.18 16.28
CA GLN A 125 7.21 -0.61 17.59
C GLN A 125 6.46 0.72 17.48
N ARG A 126 6.76 1.53 16.45
CA ARG A 126 6.11 2.82 16.19
C ARG A 126 4.76 2.71 15.47
N PHE A 127 4.41 1.51 14.99
CA PHE A 127 3.22 1.24 14.20
C PHE A 127 2.17 0.41 14.95
N ARG A 128 2.41 0.11 16.24
CA ARG A 128 1.48 -0.54 17.16
C ARG A 128 0.70 0.46 17.99
#